data_AF-N8U2V6-F1
#
_entry.id   AF-N8U2V6-F1
#
_cell.length_a   1.000
_cell.length_b   1.000
_cell.length_c   1.000
_cell.angle_alpha   90.00
_cell.angle_beta   90.00
_cell.angle_gamma   90.00
#
_symmetry.space_group_name_H-M   'P 1'
#
loop_
_entity.id
_entity.type
_entity.pdbx_description
1 polymer ?
#
loop_
_entity_poly.entity_id
_entity_poly.type
_entity_poly.pdbx_seq_one_letter_code
_entity_poly.pdbx_strand_id
1 'polypeptide(L)'
;MKIAIIGSGISGLYAAWKLSAQHEVTVFEKNAYFGGHTDTHHFQIKGQAITVDSGFIVFNDYNYPLFSEMLAQLGVDAQSSDMSFSVNNRVTGLQYNPSKKWSLLTRPQNFFNKKFRRMLADLLRFYQDNKERSVINHDPEMTIEAYLNQHGYSEEFRLEHLYPMCGALWSAPVDQVGNIPYKFVVSFFQHHRMLQLKERPQWQTVKNGSNRYIRAIQQQCPAIQWKNLEIKNVSRHTDHVLLETDTGVQVFDWVIFASHADDSLKLLKDPTDLEKEILQNFKYQDNHMVVHHDTSIMPKQRSQWASWHVHVTPANRSSNDLSAIHYGFTYWMNNLQNLKCKEQIFATLNPNMDIDPAKILVQRYYRHPVFDQKAIQAQSRWHELQGLNRSSYCGAYWGWGFHEDGARSAARVVDYLEKLL
;
A
#
# COMPACT_ATOMS: atom_id res chain seq x y z
N MET A 1 -9.88 11.27 28.64
CA MET A 1 -11.03 11.20 27.73
C MET A 1 -11.33 9.75 27.39
N LYS A 2 -12.58 9.45 27.08
CA LYS A 2 -13.03 8.21 26.47
C LYS A 2 -13.06 8.37 24.96
N ILE A 3 -12.16 7.69 24.26
CA ILE A 3 -11.90 7.86 22.83
C ILE A 3 -12.32 6.59 22.08
N ALA A 4 -13.19 6.75 21.09
CA ALA A 4 -13.47 5.70 20.11
C ALA A 4 -12.54 5.81 18.90
N ILE A 5 -11.99 4.69 18.45
CA ILE A 5 -11.21 4.59 17.21
C ILE A 5 -11.95 3.64 16.28
N ILE A 6 -12.37 4.12 15.11
CA ILE A 6 -13.11 3.33 14.12
C ILE A 6 -12.14 2.89 13.03
N GLY A 7 -11.86 1.59 12.99
CA GLY A 7 -10.90 0.95 12.09
C GLY A 7 -9.60 0.55 12.81
N SER A 8 -9.18 -0.70 12.62
CA SER A 8 -7.96 -1.25 13.23
C SER A 8 -6.81 -1.44 12.23
N GLY A 9 -6.81 -0.66 11.15
CA GLY A 9 -5.62 -0.51 10.31
C GLY A 9 -4.45 0.11 11.07
N ILE A 10 -3.29 0.21 10.43
CA ILE A 10 -2.09 0.80 11.05
C ILE A 10 -2.34 2.17 11.69
N SER A 11 -3.16 3.03 11.08
CA SER A 11 -3.47 4.34 11.66
C SER A 11 -4.23 4.22 12.99
N GLY A 12 -5.24 3.35 13.05
CA GLY A 12 -6.02 3.13 14.27
C GLY A 12 -5.20 2.46 15.36
N LEU A 13 -4.39 1.47 14.98
CA LEU A 13 -3.49 0.77 15.92
C LEU A 13 -2.42 1.69 16.49
N TYR A 14 -1.81 2.54 15.65
CA TYR A 14 -0.80 3.50 16.09
C TYR A 14 -1.40 4.53 17.04
N ALA A 15 -2.58 5.09 16.70
CA ALA A 15 -3.31 6.00 17.58
C ALA A 15 -3.68 5.34 18.91
N ALA A 16 -4.22 4.11 18.87
CA ALA A 16 -4.59 3.38 20.08
C ALA A 16 -3.38 3.12 20.98
N TRP A 17 -2.27 2.65 20.39
CA TRP A 17 -1.03 2.39 21.10
C TRP A 17 -0.53 3.64 21.86
N LYS A 18 -0.44 4.79 21.17
CA LYS A 18 0.01 6.05 21.79
C LYS A 18 -0.96 6.59 22.85
N LEU A 19 -2.26 6.59 22.57
CA LEU A 19 -3.26 7.23 23.44
C LEU A 19 -3.64 6.39 24.67
N SER A 20 -3.47 5.06 24.60
CA SER A 20 -3.94 4.13 25.65
C SER A 20 -3.31 4.31 27.03
N ALA A 21 -2.15 4.98 27.11
CA ALA A 21 -1.50 5.24 28.39
C ALA A 21 -2.19 6.34 29.21
N GLN A 22 -2.91 7.25 28.55
CA GLN A 22 -3.51 8.44 29.17
C GLN A 22 -5.04 8.51 29.01
N HIS A 23 -5.61 7.64 28.17
CA HIS A 23 -7.03 7.68 27.79
C HIS A 23 -7.69 6.32 27.81
N GLU A 24 -9.00 6.32 28.00
CA GLU A 24 -9.83 5.13 27.82
C GLU A 24 -10.11 4.95 26.33
N VAL A 25 -9.36 4.05 25.69
CA VAL A 25 -9.42 3.81 24.25
C VAL A 25 -10.26 2.58 23.94
N THR A 26 -11.24 2.72 23.06
CA THR A 26 -11.96 1.60 22.45
C THR A 26 -11.72 1.57 20.94
N VAL A 27 -11.21 0.44 20.43
CA VAL A 27 -10.98 0.21 19.00
C VAL A 27 -12.12 -0.65 18.45
N PHE A 28 -12.81 -0.15 17.43
CA PHE A 28 -13.87 -0.83 16.70
C PHE A 28 -13.35 -1.32 15.34
N GLU A 29 -13.56 -2.59 15.04
CA GLU A 29 -13.20 -3.23 13.78
C GLU A 29 -14.38 -4.03 13.24
N LYS A 30 -14.69 -3.87 11.95
CA LYS A 30 -15.81 -4.58 11.30
C LYS A 30 -15.45 -5.99 10.86
N ASN A 31 -14.16 -6.26 10.64
CA ASN A 31 -13.67 -7.56 10.19
C ASN A 31 -13.48 -8.53 11.36
N ALA A 32 -13.46 -9.82 11.04
CA ALA A 32 -13.18 -10.89 12.00
C ALA A 32 -11.75 -10.89 12.60
N TYR A 33 -10.90 -9.95 12.19
CA TYR A 33 -9.51 -9.80 12.61
C TYR A 33 -9.16 -8.32 12.72
N PHE A 34 -8.19 -8.00 13.59
CA PHE A 34 -7.62 -6.66 13.70
C PHE A 34 -6.43 -6.52 12.75
N GLY A 35 -6.27 -5.35 12.11
CA GLY A 35 -5.11 -5.05 11.28
C GLY A 35 -5.41 -4.41 9.93
N GLY A 36 -6.64 -4.55 9.41
CA GLY A 36 -7.01 -4.09 8.07
C GLY A 36 -6.09 -4.71 7.00
N HIS A 37 -5.32 -3.89 6.28
CA HIS A 37 -4.31 -4.37 5.32
C HIS A 37 -3.17 -5.17 5.96
N THR A 38 -3.05 -5.20 7.28
CA THR A 38 -2.15 -6.10 8.00
C THR A 38 -2.82 -7.48 8.13
N ASP A 39 -2.80 -8.24 7.04
CA ASP A 39 -3.52 -9.51 6.92
C ASP A 39 -2.51 -10.66 6.79
N THR A 40 -2.39 -11.43 7.87
CA THR A 40 -1.45 -12.54 8.03
C THR A 40 -2.20 -13.87 8.07
N HIS A 41 -1.87 -14.78 7.16
CA HIS A 41 -2.48 -16.11 7.05
C HIS A 41 -1.56 -17.18 7.61
N HIS A 42 -2.15 -18.16 8.28
CA HIS A 42 -1.44 -19.31 8.83
C HIS A 42 -1.90 -20.59 8.11
N PHE A 43 -0.96 -21.32 7.51
CA PHE A 43 -1.23 -22.53 6.74
C PHE A 43 -0.44 -23.72 7.29
N GLN A 44 -0.98 -24.93 7.07
CA GLN A 44 -0.26 -26.19 7.24
C GLN A 44 -0.09 -26.83 5.86
N ILE A 45 1.11 -26.75 5.28
CA ILE A 45 1.39 -27.29 3.95
C ILE A 45 2.44 -28.37 4.08
N LYS A 46 2.09 -29.60 3.69
CA LYS A 46 3.00 -30.77 3.76
C LYS A 46 3.65 -30.94 5.15
N GLY A 47 2.86 -30.71 6.20
CA GLY A 47 3.32 -30.82 7.60
C GLY A 47 4.19 -29.65 8.10
N GLN A 48 4.31 -28.57 7.33
CA GLN A 48 5.03 -27.36 7.75
C GLN A 48 4.05 -26.22 8.01
N ALA A 49 4.17 -25.62 9.20
CA ALA A 49 3.48 -24.39 9.54
C ALA A 49 4.11 -23.22 8.78
N ILE A 50 3.32 -22.50 7.99
CA ILE A 50 3.77 -21.37 7.18
C ILE A 50 2.89 -20.17 7.52
N THR A 51 3.53 -19.01 7.62
CA THR A 51 2.85 -17.73 7.86
C THR A 51 3.14 -16.79 6.69
N VAL A 52 2.10 -16.22 6.10
CA VAL A 52 2.20 -15.42 4.88
C VAL A 52 1.38 -14.14 5.04
N ASP A 53 1.99 -13.00 4.77
CA ASP A 53 1.29 -11.72 4.69
C ASP A 53 0.78 -11.49 3.26
N SER A 54 -0.45 -10.99 3.12
CA SER A 54 -1.03 -10.74 1.78
C SER A 54 -1.39 -9.28 1.51
N GLY A 55 -1.35 -8.41 2.52
CA GLY A 55 -1.52 -6.96 2.37
C GLY A 55 -0.21 -6.23 2.61
N PHE A 56 0.04 -5.79 3.84
CA PHE A 56 1.32 -5.20 4.24
C PHE A 56 2.39 -6.28 4.44
N ILE A 57 3.48 -6.20 3.67
CA ILE A 57 4.54 -7.24 3.66
C ILE A 57 5.91 -6.66 4.06
N VAL A 58 6.27 -5.48 3.54
CA VAL A 58 7.62 -4.94 3.63
C VAL A 58 7.66 -3.47 4.04
N PHE A 59 8.78 -3.09 4.67
CA PHE A 59 9.10 -1.72 5.06
C PHE A 59 10.62 -1.52 5.04
N ASN A 60 11.10 -0.31 5.33
CA ASN A 60 12.52 -0.07 5.63
C ASN A 60 12.68 1.07 6.62
N ASP A 61 13.76 1.02 7.39
CA ASP A 61 14.08 1.85 8.54
C ASP A 61 14.12 3.35 8.16
N TYR A 62 14.58 3.64 6.93
CA TYR A 62 14.75 5.00 6.43
C TYR A 62 13.42 5.68 6.06
N ASN A 63 12.54 4.97 5.35
CA ASN A 63 11.26 5.52 4.87
C ASN A 63 10.11 5.29 5.85
N TYR A 64 10.30 4.42 6.85
CA TYR A 64 9.27 4.03 7.82
C TYR A 64 9.75 4.30 9.26
N PRO A 65 10.18 5.53 9.61
CA PRO A 65 10.76 5.81 10.93
C PRO A 65 9.77 5.55 12.06
N LEU A 66 8.51 6.00 11.95
CA LEU A 66 7.51 5.84 13.02
C LEU A 66 7.11 4.38 13.20
N PHE A 67 6.91 3.66 12.10
CA PHE A 67 6.59 2.24 12.18
C PHE A 67 7.76 1.42 12.73
N SER A 68 8.99 1.71 12.31
CA SER A 68 10.20 1.02 12.80
C SER A 68 10.43 1.28 14.28
N GLU A 69 10.23 2.52 14.73
CA GLU A 69 10.28 2.87 16.15
C GLU A 69 9.21 2.12 16.95
N MET A 70 7.97 2.06 16.45
CA MET A 70 6.89 1.30 17.09
C MET A 70 7.24 -0.19 17.21
N LEU A 71 7.75 -0.82 16.15
CA LEU A 71 8.19 -2.22 16.22
C LEU A 71 9.29 -2.43 17.27
N ALA A 72 10.27 -1.53 17.33
CA ALA A 72 11.36 -1.60 18.30
C ALA A 72 10.84 -1.47 19.74
N GLN A 73 9.95 -0.52 20.02
CA GLN A 73 9.35 -0.36 21.36
C GLN A 73 8.48 -1.55 21.76
N LEU A 74 7.79 -2.16 20.81
CA LEU A 74 6.98 -3.37 21.04
C LEU A 74 7.83 -4.65 21.16
N GLY A 75 9.14 -4.60 20.91
CA GLY A 75 10.01 -5.78 20.89
C GLY A 75 9.69 -6.75 19.74
N VAL A 76 9.24 -6.22 18.61
CA VAL A 76 8.86 -7.02 17.42
C VAL A 76 10.00 -7.06 16.43
N ASP A 77 10.58 -8.24 16.25
CA ASP A 77 11.69 -8.45 15.33
C ASP A 77 11.28 -8.26 13.86
N ALA A 78 12.18 -7.63 13.10
CA ALA A 78 12.17 -7.62 11.64
C ALA A 78 13.37 -8.40 11.08
N GLN A 79 13.32 -8.72 9.79
CA GLN A 79 14.40 -9.39 9.07
C GLN A 79 14.53 -8.81 7.66
N SER A 80 15.74 -8.87 7.08
CA SER A 80 16.00 -8.37 5.73
C SER A 80 15.10 -9.05 4.70
N SER A 81 14.59 -8.29 3.74
CA SER A 81 13.72 -8.74 2.66
C SER A 81 14.38 -8.48 1.30
N ASP A 82 14.24 -9.42 0.37
CA ASP A 82 14.64 -9.20 -1.02
C ASP A 82 13.50 -8.49 -1.79
N MET A 83 13.80 -7.32 -2.34
CA MET A 83 12.90 -6.53 -3.17
C MET A 83 13.32 -6.53 -4.65
N SER A 84 13.80 -7.67 -5.15
CA SER A 84 14.13 -7.79 -6.56
C SER A 84 12.87 -7.64 -7.42
N PHE A 85 13.01 -6.95 -8.55
CA PHE A 85 11.93 -6.68 -9.49
C PHE A 85 12.21 -7.37 -10.83
N SER A 86 11.16 -7.75 -11.54
CA SER A 86 11.27 -8.28 -12.90
C SER A 86 10.00 -8.06 -13.70
N VAL A 87 10.16 -7.96 -15.01
CA VAL A 87 9.06 -7.84 -15.97
C VAL A 87 9.17 -9.00 -16.96
N ASN A 88 8.03 -9.64 -17.21
CA ASN A 88 7.85 -10.61 -18.27
C ASN A 88 6.69 -10.17 -19.17
N ASN A 89 7.06 -9.58 -20.31
CA ASN A 89 6.11 -9.14 -21.31
C ASN A 89 5.90 -10.23 -22.36
N ARG A 90 4.74 -10.89 -22.29
CA ARG A 90 4.35 -11.96 -23.22
C ARG A 90 3.83 -11.41 -24.56
N VAL A 91 3.56 -10.11 -24.66
CA VAL A 91 3.16 -9.42 -25.89
C VAL A 91 4.37 -9.07 -26.74
N THR A 92 5.38 -8.43 -26.14
CA THR A 92 6.61 -8.01 -26.85
C THR A 92 7.73 -9.04 -26.82
N GLY A 93 7.61 -10.06 -25.95
CA GLY A 93 8.65 -11.05 -25.67
C GLY A 93 9.77 -10.52 -24.75
N LEU A 94 9.68 -9.27 -24.29
CA LEU A 94 10.68 -8.67 -23.42
C LEU A 94 10.66 -9.31 -22.04
N GLN A 95 11.84 -9.74 -21.57
CA GLN A 95 12.03 -10.23 -20.20
C GLN A 95 13.29 -9.60 -19.62
N TYR A 96 13.16 -8.93 -18.48
CA TYR A 96 14.31 -8.37 -17.77
C TYR A 96 14.08 -8.30 -16.26
N ASN A 97 15.19 -8.24 -15.54
CA ASN A 97 15.25 -8.08 -14.10
C ASN A 97 16.33 -7.02 -13.83
N PRO A 98 16.01 -5.80 -13.38
CA PRO A 98 17.00 -4.76 -13.13
C PRO A 98 17.75 -4.95 -11.79
N SER A 99 17.26 -5.81 -10.90
CA SER A 99 17.72 -5.86 -9.50
C SER A 99 18.94 -6.77 -9.26
N LYS A 100 19.30 -7.66 -10.20
CA LYS A 100 20.53 -8.46 -10.06
C LYS A 100 21.63 -7.85 -10.93
N LYS A 101 22.82 -7.62 -10.35
CA LYS A 101 23.98 -7.00 -11.04
C LYS A 101 24.33 -7.65 -12.39
N TRP A 102 24.01 -8.93 -12.56
CA TRP A 102 24.25 -9.71 -13.77
C TRP A 102 22.99 -10.03 -14.59
N SER A 103 21.76 -9.70 -14.14
CA SER A 103 20.54 -10.12 -14.84
C SER A 103 20.25 -9.34 -16.12
N LEU A 104 20.68 -8.08 -16.24
CA LEU A 104 20.66 -7.40 -17.55
C LEU A 104 21.57 -8.14 -18.55
N LEU A 105 22.62 -8.81 -18.07
CA LEU A 105 23.53 -9.65 -18.86
C LEU A 105 23.06 -11.12 -18.98
N THR A 106 22.03 -11.56 -18.25
CA THR A 106 21.50 -12.95 -18.37
C THR A 106 20.77 -13.20 -19.69
N ARG A 107 20.35 -12.13 -20.36
CA ARG A 107 19.95 -12.15 -21.78
C ARG A 107 20.69 -11.03 -22.52
N PRO A 108 21.97 -11.24 -22.89
CA PRO A 108 22.73 -10.22 -23.60
C PRO A 108 22.07 -9.87 -24.94
N GLN A 109 21.25 -10.76 -25.48
CA GLN A 109 20.40 -10.54 -26.64
C GLN A 109 19.47 -9.32 -26.52
N ASN A 110 19.02 -8.99 -25.30
CA ASN A 110 18.20 -7.79 -25.07
C ASN A 110 18.97 -6.51 -25.46
N PHE A 111 20.30 -6.47 -25.34
CA PHE A 111 21.08 -5.30 -25.75
C PHE A 111 21.17 -5.13 -27.26
N PHE A 112 20.98 -6.19 -28.06
CA PHE A 112 20.82 -6.04 -29.51
C PHE A 112 19.47 -5.42 -29.88
N ASN A 113 18.47 -5.51 -29.00
CA ASN A 113 17.17 -4.89 -29.21
C ASN A 113 17.26 -3.36 -29.04
N LYS A 114 17.02 -2.62 -30.13
CA LYS A 114 17.01 -1.14 -30.14
C LYS A 114 15.98 -0.56 -29.16
N LYS A 115 14.81 -1.18 -29.03
CA LYS A 115 13.74 -0.76 -28.10
C LYS A 115 14.19 -0.85 -26.65
N PHE A 116 14.85 -1.94 -26.28
CA PHE A 116 15.39 -2.14 -24.93
C PHE A 116 16.49 -1.12 -24.58
N ARG A 117 17.41 -0.84 -25.51
CA ARG A 117 18.44 0.20 -25.30
C ARG A 117 17.83 1.59 -25.14
N ARG A 118 16.80 1.92 -25.92
CA ARG A 118 16.07 3.19 -25.80
C ARG A 118 15.39 3.31 -24.42
N MET A 119 14.68 2.27 -23.99
CA MET A 119 14.07 2.21 -22.66
C MET A 119 15.11 2.41 -21.54
N LEU A 120 16.27 1.76 -21.62
CA LEU A 120 17.33 1.91 -20.61
C LEU A 120 17.96 3.31 -20.62
N ALA A 121 18.18 3.90 -21.80
CA ALA A 121 18.67 5.27 -21.91
C ALA A 121 17.69 6.27 -21.30
N ASP A 122 16.39 6.11 -21.58
CA ASP A 122 15.34 6.94 -20.99
C ASP A 122 15.17 6.72 -19.50
N LEU A 123 15.36 5.50 -18.99
CA LEU A 123 15.39 5.24 -17.54
C LEU A 123 16.49 6.03 -16.84
N LEU A 124 17.71 5.98 -17.38
CA LEU A 124 18.86 6.70 -16.80
C LEU A 124 18.66 8.21 -16.92
N ARG A 125 18.12 8.69 -18.06
CA ARG A 125 17.74 10.09 -18.26
C ARG A 125 16.68 10.53 -17.25
N PHE A 126 15.63 9.74 -17.04
CA PHE A 126 14.58 10.05 -16.07
C PHE A 126 15.13 10.15 -14.66
N TYR A 127 16.04 9.25 -14.27
CA TYR A 127 16.71 9.34 -12.98
C TYR A 127 17.54 10.62 -12.86
N GLN A 128 18.35 10.93 -13.86
CA GLN A 128 19.18 12.14 -13.88
C GLN A 128 18.35 13.43 -13.82
N ASP A 129 17.28 13.52 -14.62
CA ASP A 129 16.43 14.70 -14.75
C ASP A 129 15.63 14.99 -13.47
N ASN A 130 15.37 13.96 -12.66
CA ASN A 130 14.43 14.05 -11.54
C ASN A 130 15.06 13.86 -10.16
N LYS A 131 16.27 13.29 -10.05
CA LYS A 131 16.84 12.92 -8.73
C LYS A 131 16.94 14.08 -7.75
N GLU A 132 17.47 15.22 -8.20
CA GLU A 132 17.71 16.41 -7.35
C GLU A 132 16.75 17.56 -7.69
N ARG A 133 15.77 17.31 -8.57
CA ARG A 133 14.88 18.35 -9.09
C ARG A 133 13.83 18.72 -8.04
N SER A 134 13.74 20.00 -7.70
CA SER A 134 12.64 20.47 -6.86
C SER A 134 11.32 20.36 -7.62
N VAL A 135 10.42 19.53 -7.09
CA VAL A 135 9.04 19.37 -7.61
C VAL A 135 8.03 20.24 -6.87
N ILE A 136 8.48 21.05 -5.91
CA ILE A 136 7.60 21.92 -5.10
C ILE A 136 6.85 22.92 -5.99
N ASN A 137 7.57 23.59 -6.89
CA ASN A 137 7.06 24.66 -7.76
C ASN A 137 6.53 24.15 -9.11
N HIS A 138 6.46 22.84 -9.32
CA HIS A 138 5.80 22.32 -10.52
C HIS A 138 4.30 22.47 -10.41
N ASP A 139 3.68 22.66 -11.56
CA ASP A 139 2.23 22.68 -11.70
C ASP A 139 1.61 21.44 -11.01
N PRO A 140 0.73 21.63 -10.00
CA PRO A 140 0.08 20.52 -9.31
C PRO A 140 -0.80 19.67 -10.23
N GLU A 141 -1.21 20.19 -11.39
CA GLU A 141 -2.05 19.50 -12.37
C GLU A 141 -1.25 18.71 -13.41
N MET A 142 0.06 18.93 -13.52
CA MET A 142 0.88 18.24 -14.50
C MET A 142 0.94 16.73 -14.21
N THR A 143 0.39 15.93 -15.12
CA THR A 143 0.42 14.47 -15.03
C THR A 143 1.79 13.90 -15.42
N ILE A 144 2.06 12.65 -15.02
CA ILE A 144 3.28 11.97 -15.44
C ILE A 144 3.32 11.78 -16.97
N GLU A 145 2.18 11.48 -17.61
CA GLU A 145 2.08 11.38 -19.08
C GLU A 145 2.42 12.71 -19.77
N ALA A 146 1.89 13.83 -19.27
CA ALA A 146 2.16 15.16 -19.81
C ALA A 146 3.65 15.52 -19.70
N TYR A 147 4.27 15.26 -18.56
CA TYR A 147 5.70 15.48 -18.35
C TYR A 147 6.55 14.65 -19.34
N LEU A 148 6.21 13.38 -19.51
CA LEU A 148 6.95 12.47 -20.40
C LEU A 148 6.82 12.88 -21.87
N ASN A 149 5.65 13.38 -22.28
CA ASN A 149 5.42 13.93 -23.62
C ASN A 149 6.24 15.19 -23.86
N GLN A 150 6.21 16.15 -22.91
CA GLN A 150 6.95 17.41 -23.02
C GLN A 150 8.47 17.20 -23.17
N HIS A 151 9.01 16.16 -22.52
CA HIS A 151 10.44 15.88 -22.51
C HIS A 151 10.85 14.76 -23.49
N GLY A 152 9.93 14.30 -24.34
CA GLY A 152 10.21 13.32 -25.41
C GLY A 152 10.69 11.96 -24.89
N TYR A 153 10.11 11.45 -23.81
CA TYR A 153 10.37 10.09 -23.32
C TYR A 153 9.66 9.05 -24.17
N SER A 154 10.36 7.96 -24.49
CA SER A 154 9.84 6.91 -25.37
C SER A 154 8.70 6.12 -24.75
N GLU A 155 7.84 5.57 -25.62
CA GLU A 155 6.77 4.65 -25.25
C GLU A 155 7.32 3.39 -24.54
N GLU A 156 8.48 2.87 -24.96
CA GLU A 156 9.07 1.69 -24.32
C GLU A 156 9.43 1.95 -22.85
N PHE A 157 9.99 3.12 -22.53
CA PHE A 157 10.26 3.48 -21.14
C PHE A 157 8.98 3.51 -20.30
N ARG A 158 7.90 4.08 -20.87
CA ARG A 158 6.60 4.17 -20.21
C ARG A 158 6.01 2.79 -19.94
N LEU A 159 5.81 2.01 -21.00
CA LEU A 159 5.03 0.77 -20.96
C LEU A 159 5.80 -0.43 -20.41
N GLU A 160 7.12 -0.48 -20.56
CA GLU A 160 7.95 -1.63 -20.13
C GLU A 160 8.59 -1.41 -18.75
N HIS A 161 8.60 -0.18 -18.23
CA HIS A 161 9.26 0.12 -16.96
C HIS A 161 8.45 1.00 -16.03
N LEU A 162 8.21 2.27 -16.39
CA LEU A 162 7.67 3.25 -15.45
C LEU A 162 6.24 2.90 -15.03
N TYR A 163 5.33 2.64 -15.97
CA TYR A 163 3.94 2.36 -15.64
C TYR A 163 3.76 1.01 -14.93
N PRO A 164 4.44 -0.07 -15.34
CA PRO A 164 4.48 -1.31 -14.57
C PRO A 164 4.97 -1.13 -13.13
N MET A 165 6.03 -0.32 -12.91
CA MET A 165 6.57 -0.07 -11.58
C MET A 165 5.57 0.69 -10.72
N CYS A 166 4.98 1.76 -11.23
CA CYS A 166 3.95 2.53 -10.53
C CYS A 166 2.70 1.68 -10.24
N GLY A 167 2.25 0.87 -11.20
CA GLY A 167 1.12 -0.04 -11.02
C GLY A 167 1.37 -1.06 -9.90
N ALA A 168 2.60 -1.58 -9.80
CA ALA A 168 2.99 -2.45 -8.69
C ALA A 168 3.04 -1.72 -7.34
N LEU A 169 3.54 -0.47 -7.31
CA LEU A 169 3.69 0.31 -6.07
C LEU A 169 2.35 0.72 -5.47
N TRP A 170 1.41 1.17 -6.31
CA TRP A 170 0.13 1.73 -5.86
C TRP A 170 -1.08 0.83 -6.15
N SER A 171 -0.84 -0.42 -6.59
CA SER A 171 -1.91 -1.35 -6.98
C SER A 171 -2.87 -0.72 -8.01
N ALA A 172 -2.33 0.11 -8.90
CA ALA A 172 -3.07 0.91 -9.85
C ALA A 172 -3.11 0.24 -11.24
N PRO A 173 -4.23 0.32 -11.97
CA PRO A 173 -4.31 -0.04 -13.37
C PRO A 173 -3.26 0.74 -14.15
N VAL A 174 -2.49 0.03 -14.96
CA VAL A 174 -1.31 0.60 -15.61
C VAL A 174 -1.70 1.67 -16.63
N ASP A 175 -2.89 1.57 -17.22
CA ASP A 175 -3.52 2.58 -18.09
C ASP A 175 -3.89 3.88 -17.35
N GLN A 176 -4.07 3.83 -16.02
CA GLN A 176 -4.35 5.01 -15.20
C GLN A 176 -3.10 5.68 -14.65
N VAL A 177 -1.94 5.00 -14.65
CA VAL A 177 -0.69 5.57 -14.10
C VAL A 177 -0.33 6.89 -14.78
N GLY A 178 -0.57 7.01 -16.09
CA GLY A 178 -0.31 8.23 -16.85
C GLY A 178 -0.98 9.49 -16.28
N ASN A 179 -2.08 9.32 -15.55
CA ASN A 179 -2.88 10.40 -14.96
C ASN A 179 -2.44 10.80 -13.55
N ILE A 180 -1.55 10.02 -12.90
CA ILE A 180 -1.04 10.37 -11.58
C ILE A 180 -0.22 11.66 -11.70
N PRO A 181 -0.40 12.65 -10.81
CA PRO A 181 0.39 13.88 -10.85
C PRO A 181 1.89 13.60 -10.78
N TYR A 182 2.65 14.21 -11.69
CA TYR A 182 4.10 14.07 -11.78
C TYR A 182 4.78 14.37 -10.44
N LYS A 183 4.33 15.43 -9.77
CA LYS A 183 4.85 15.85 -8.46
C LYS A 183 4.73 14.73 -7.43
N PHE A 184 3.62 13.98 -7.42
CA PHE A 184 3.41 12.86 -6.50
C PHE A 184 4.37 11.70 -6.80
N VAL A 185 4.48 11.29 -8.07
CA VAL A 185 5.35 10.19 -8.51
C VAL A 185 6.82 10.49 -8.21
N VAL A 186 7.30 11.67 -8.61
CA VAL A 186 8.71 12.03 -8.43
C VAL A 186 9.04 12.26 -6.96
N SER A 187 8.15 12.89 -6.17
CA SER A 187 8.38 13.02 -4.72
C SER A 187 8.51 11.65 -4.05
N PHE A 188 7.66 10.68 -4.43
CA PHE A 188 7.76 9.31 -3.93
C PHE A 188 9.10 8.69 -4.31
N PHE A 189 9.52 8.79 -5.58
CA PHE A 189 10.74 8.17 -6.07
C PHE A 189 12.00 8.80 -5.44
N GLN A 190 11.99 10.12 -5.19
CA GLN A 190 13.04 10.84 -4.47
C GLN A 190 13.11 10.37 -3.02
N HIS A 191 11.98 10.39 -2.30
CA HIS A 191 11.91 9.98 -0.90
C HIS A 191 12.42 8.55 -0.70
N HIS A 192 11.95 7.63 -1.54
CA HIS A 192 12.28 6.20 -1.46
C HIS A 192 13.61 5.82 -2.12
N ARG A 193 14.43 6.81 -2.56
CA ARG A 193 15.72 6.60 -3.24
C ARG A 193 15.61 5.65 -4.43
N MET A 194 14.53 5.76 -5.19
CA MET A 194 14.28 4.96 -6.40
C MET A 194 14.92 5.55 -7.66
N LEU A 195 15.30 6.83 -7.63
CA LEU A 195 16.03 7.53 -8.72
C LEU A 195 17.56 7.34 -8.69
N GLN A 196 18.05 6.36 -7.93
CA GLN A 196 19.48 6.04 -7.82
C GLN A 196 19.74 4.54 -7.93
N LEU A 197 20.93 4.17 -8.41
CA LEU A 197 21.34 2.77 -8.64
C LEU A 197 22.07 2.14 -7.45
N LYS A 198 22.57 2.96 -6.51
CA LYS A 198 23.34 2.55 -5.34
C LYS A 198 22.71 3.13 -4.07
N GLU A 199 23.10 2.60 -2.91
CA GLU A 199 22.71 3.15 -1.59
C GLU A 199 21.18 3.20 -1.39
N ARG A 200 20.48 2.20 -1.92
CA ARG A 200 19.06 2.01 -1.65
C ARG A 200 18.90 1.45 -0.22
N PRO A 201 17.87 1.88 0.52
CA PRO A 201 17.58 1.34 1.85
C PRO A 201 17.42 -0.19 1.79
N GLN A 202 17.91 -0.88 2.82
CA GLN A 202 17.67 -2.30 2.97
C GLN A 202 16.20 -2.51 3.37
N TRP A 203 15.47 -3.25 2.54
CA TRP A 203 14.10 -3.61 2.87
C TRP A 203 14.07 -4.70 3.93
N GLN A 204 13.00 -4.67 4.73
CA GLN A 204 12.73 -5.54 5.83
C GLN A 204 11.28 -6.04 5.78
N THR A 205 11.02 -7.13 6.48
CA THR A 205 9.69 -7.69 6.72
C THR A 205 9.59 -8.11 8.18
N VAL A 206 8.39 -8.07 8.76
CA VAL A 206 8.17 -8.49 10.14
C VAL A 206 8.38 -10.00 10.26
N LYS A 207 9.22 -10.42 11.19
CA LYS A 207 9.56 -11.84 11.36
C LYS A 207 8.34 -12.61 11.87
N ASN A 208 8.01 -13.71 11.17
CA ASN A 208 6.86 -14.57 11.46
C ASN A 208 5.48 -13.89 11.26
N GLY A 209 5.39 -12.90 10.37
CA GLY A 209 4.13 -12.28 9.95
C GLY A 209 3.89 -10.90 10.55
N SER A 210 3.24 -10.03 9.79
CA SER A 210 2.98 -8.64 10.17
C SER A 210 2.01 -8.49 11.35
N ASN A 211 1.07 -9.43 11.56
CA ASN A 211 0.15 -9.39 12.71
C ASN A 211 0.84 -9.46 14.10
N ARG A 212 2.15 -9.75 14.15
CA ARG A 212 2.93 -9.82 15.39
C ARG A 212 2.89 -8.52 16.18
N TYR A 213 2.96 -7.36 15.52
CA TYR A 213 2.90 -6.09 16.24
C TYR A 213 1.50 -5.80 16.81
N ILE A 214 0.44 -6.29 16.15
CA ILE A 214 -0.92 -6.18 16.66
C ILE A 214 -1.06 -6.96 17.97
N ARG A 215 -0.56 -8.21 17.98
CA ARG A 215 -0.52 -9.04 19.19
C ARG A 215 0.30 -8.40 20.30
N ALA A 216 1.44 -7.77 19.94
CA ALA A 216 2.27 -7.06 20.91
C ALA A 216 1.53 -5.87 21.53
N ILE A 217 0.81 -5.06 20.72
CA ILE A 217 -0.03 -3.96 21.24
C ILE A 217 -1.11 -4.52 22.17
N GLN A 218 -1.84 -5.57 21.77
CA GLN A 218 -2.87 -6.18 22.62
C GLN A 218 -2.33 -6.67 23.96
N GLN A 219 -1.11 -7.21 23.97
CA GLN A 219 -0.45 -7.70 25.17
C GLN A 219 0.08 -6.58 26.07
N GLN A 220 0.69 -5.55 25.48
CA GLN A 220 1.39 -4.49 26.22
C GLN A 220 0.48 -3.31 26.59
N CYS A 221 -0.67 -3.17 25.91
CA CYS A 221 -1.65 -2.12 26.15
C CYS A 221 -3.01 -2.73 26.56
N PRO A 222 -3.10 -3.41 27.73
CA PRO A 222 -4.31 -4.13 28.15
C PRO A 222 -5.50 -3.19 28.46
N ALA A 223 -5.26 -1.89 28.62
CA ALA A 223 -6.30 -0.88 28.80
C ALA A 223 -7.12 -0.62 27.52
N ILE A 224 -6.60 -0.98 26.34
CA ILE A 224 -7.34 -0.84 25.08
C ILE A 224 -8.49 -1.84 25.07
N GLN A 225 -9.70 -1.33 24.88
CA GLN A 225 -10.88 -2.16 24.67
C GLN A 225 -11.02 -2.51 23.19
N TRP A 226 -10.87 -3.79 22.86
CA TRP A 226 -10.96 -4.28 21.50
C TRP A 226 -12.39 -4.75 21.20
N LYS A 227 -13.03 -4.20 20.17
CA LYS A 227 -14.38 -4.54 19.74
C LYS A 227 -14.36 -4.96 18.27
N ASN A 228 -14.54 -6.25 18.03
CA ASN A 228 -14.87 -6.77 16.70
C ASN A 228 -16.38 -6.53 16.48
N LEU A 229 -16.72 -5.28 16.16
CA LEU A 229 -18.08 -4.77 16.04
C LEU A 229 -18.10 -3.62 15.04
N GLU A 230 -18.94 -3.75 14.02
CA GLU A 230 -19.14 -2.71 13.02
C GLU A 230 -19.90 -1.51 13.61
N ILE A 231 -19.39 -0.31 13.40
CA ILE A 231 -20.12 0.93 13.63
C ILE A 231 -21.04 1.17 12.42
N LYS A 232 -22.32 1.43 12.68
CA LYS A 232 -23.32 1.74 11.64
C LYS A 232 -23.45 3.23 11.40
N ASN A 233 -23.47 4.02 12.48
CA ASN A 233 -23.54 5.47 12.41
C ASN A 233 -22.77 6.13 13.56
N VAL A 234 -22.36 7.38 13.33
CA VAL A 234 -21.76 8.28 14.29
C VAL A 234 -22.59 9.56 14.33
N SER A 235 -23.10 9.90 15.51
CA SER A 235 -23.78 11.17 15.78
C SER A 235 -22.92 11.99 16.73
N ARG A 236 -22.73 13.28 16.45
CA ARG A 236 -21.80 14.13 17.19
C ARG A 236 -22.57 15.28 17.82
N HIS A 237 -22.32 15.50 19.10
CA HIS A 237 -22.97 16.53 19.89
C HIS A 237 -21.91 17.46 20.51
N THR A 238 -22.38 18.56 21.11
CA THR A 238 -21.49 19.58 21.68
C THR A 238 -20.60 19.04 22.79
N ASP A 239 -21.07 18.06 23.56
CA ASP A 239 -20.41 17.49 24.74
C ASP A 239 -19.99 16.03 24.60
N HIS A 240 -20.53 15.28 23.62
CA HIS A 240 -20.25 13.85 23.45
C HIS A 240 -20.42 13.37 22.00
N VAL A 241 -20.00 12.13 21.75
CA VAL A 241 -20.17 11.40 20.49
C VAL A 241 -20.90 10.08 20.75
N LEU A 242 -21.87 9.75 19.91
CA LEU A 242 -22.64 8.51 19.95
C LEU A 242 -22.24 7.60 18.79
N LEU A 243 -21.81 6.38 19.12
CA LEU A 243 -21.52 5.32 18.16
C LEU A 243 -22.64 4.27 18.19
N GLU A 244 -23.31 4.10 17.06
CA GLU A 244 -24.39 3.12 16.90
C GLU A 244 -23.84 1.83 16.34
N THR A 245 -24.24 0.72 16.95
CA THR A 245 -23.88 -0.65 16.56
C THR A 245 -25.11 -1.54 16.60
N ASP A 246 -25.01 -2.76 16.07
CA ASP A 246 -26.11 -3.72 16.12
C ASP A 246 -26.51 -4.12 17.55
N THR A 247 -25.65 -3.88 18.55
CA THR A 247 -25.88 -4.23 19.95
C THR A 247 -26.31 -3.03 20.82
N GLY A 248 -26.40 -1.84 20.24
CA GLY A 248 -26.82 -0.62 20.94
C GLY A 248 -25.92 0.58 20.68
N VAL A 249 -26.10 1.61 21.48
CA VAL A 249 -25.41 2.90 21.37
C VAL A 249 -24.36 3.04 22.48
N GLN A 250 -23.18 3.50 22.12
CA GLN A 250 -22.09 3.76 23.07
C GLN A 250 -21.68 5.24 23.02
N VAL A 251 -21.47 5.82 24.20
CA VAL A 251 -21.10 7.24 24.38
C VAL A 251 -19.59 7.37 24.55
N PHE A 252 -18.99 8.36 23.87
CA PHE A 252 -17.57 8.72 23.90
C PHE A 252 -17.39 10.23 23.97
N ASP A 253 -16.22 10.70 24.41
CA ASP A 253 -15.87 12.12 24.40
C ASP A 253 -15.34 12.56 23.03
N TRP A 254 -14.73 11.63 22.30
CA TRP A 254 -14.05 11.85 21.02
C TRP A 254 -14.11 10.64 20.11
N VAL A 255 -14.11 10.87 18.80
CA VAL A 255 -14.00 9.82 17.78
C VAL A 255 -12.82 10.07 16.83
N ILE A 256 -12.02 9.03 16.60
CA ILE A 256 -10.99 9.00 15.58
C ILE A 256 -11.45 8.06 14.46
N PHE A 257 -11.67 8.62 13.28
CA PHE A 257 -11.92 7.86 12.07
C PHE A 257 -10.58 7.40 11.48
N ALA A 258 -10.27 6.12 11.67
CA ALA A 258 -9.08 5.44 11.16
C ALA A 258 -9.42 4.42 10.04
N SER A 259 -10.60 4.59 9.42
CA SER A 259 -11.06 3.85 8.25
C SER A 259 -10.81 4.64 6.96
N HIS A 260 -11.19 4.08 5.82
CA HIS A 260 -11.16 4.81 4.55
C HIS A 260 -12.03 6.07 4.62
N ALA A 261 -11.66 7.12 3.89
CA ALA A 261 -12.33 8.42 3.95
C ALA A 261 -13.80 8.33 3.50
N ASP A 262 -14.08 7.52 2.48
CA ASP A 262 -15.45 7.31 2.00
C ASP A 262 -16.29 6.49 2.98
N ASP A 263 -15.70 5.49 3.62
CA ASP A 263 -16.33 4.74 4.71
C ASP A 263 -16.59 5.66 5.91
N SER A 264 -15.62 6.50 6.29
CA SER A 264 -15.77 7.50 7.36
C SER A 264 -16.91 8.46 7.08
N LEU A 265 -16.98 8.99 5.85
CA LEU A 265 -18.02 9.93 5.44
C LEU A 265 -19.43 9.29 5.49
N LYS A 266 -19.56 8.01 5.11
CA LYS A 266 -20.84 7.27 5.17
C LYS A 266 -21.31 7.02 6.61
N LEU A 267 -20.39 6.92 7.56
CA LEU A 267 -20.74 6.68 8.97
C LEU A 267 -21.30 7.94 9.65
N LEU A 268 -21.01 9.14 9.15
CA LEU A 268 -21.49 10.38 9.74
C LEU A 268 -22.99 10.57 9.45
N LYS A 269 -23.80 10.80 10.48
CA LYS A 269 -25.22 11.18 10.28
C LYS A 269 -25.36 12.61 9.73
N ASP A 270 -24.50 13.50 10.18
CA ASP A 270 -24.51 14.93 9.88
C ASP A 270 -23.13 15.42 9.41
N PRO A 271 -22.63 14.91 8.26
CA PRO A 271 -21.37 15.38 7.72
C PRO A 271 -21.49 16.86 7.34
N THR A 272 -20.55 17.67 7.82
CA THR A 272 -20.42 19.08 7.45
C THR A 272 -20.08 19.22 5.96
N ASP A 273 -20.34 20.39 5.39
CA ASP A 273 -20.00 20.63 3.99
C ASP A 273 -18.49 20.52 3.74
N LEU A 274 -17.67 20.95 4.71
CA LEU A 274 -16.22 20.81 4.67
C LEU A 274 -15.76 19.34 4.67
N GLU A 275 -16.37 18.50 5.52
CA GLU A 275 -16.08 17.06 5.55
C GLU A 275 -16.44 16.39 4.24
N LYS A 276 -17.60 16.71 3.66
CA LYS A 276 -17.99 16.21 2.33
C LYS A 276 -16.99 16.68 1.28
N GLU A 277 -16.71 17.97 1.25
CA GLU A 277 -15.84 18.60 0.26
C GLU A 277 -14.45 17.93 0.23
N ILE A 278 -13.87 17.63 1.40
CA ILE A 278 -12.53 17.05 1.50
C ILE A 278 -12.56 15.53 1.36
N LEU A 279 -13.35 14.82 2.18
CA LEU A 279 -13.27 13.36 2.30
C LEU A 279 -13.75 12.63 1.04
N GLN A 280 -14.69 13.20 0.28
CA GLN A 280 -15.22 12.56 -0.93
C GLN A 280 -14.19 12.46 -2.07
N ASN A 281 -13.11 13.25 -2.01
CA ASN A 281 -12.08 13.26 -3.05
C ASN A 281 -11.15 12.05 -2.99
N PHE A 282 -11.10 11.36 -1.85
CA PHE A 282 -10.35 10.11 -1.73
C PHE A 282 -11.18 8.96 -2.30
N LYS A 283 -10.83 8.54 -3.52
CA LYS A 283 -11.42 7.36 -4.16
C LYS A 283 -10.60 6.12 -3.81
N TYR A 284 -11.23 4.96 -3.97
CA TYR A 284 -10.60 3.68 -3.72
C TYR A 284 -10.92 2.71 -4.84
N GLN A 285 -9.96 1.83 -5.11
CA GLN A 285 -10.10 0.77 -6.08
C GLN A 285 -10.06 -0.59 -5.38
N ASP A 286 -11.03 -1.44 -5.71
CA ASP A 286 -11.04 -2.83 -5.32
C ASP A 286 -9.97 -3.62 -6.09
N ASN A 287 -9.22 -4.39 -5.34
CA ASN A 287 -8.12 -5.21 -5.83
C ASN A 287 -8.25 -6.62 -5.28
N HIS A 288 -8.16 -7.60 -6.17
CA HIS A 288 -8.27 -9.02 -5.84
C HIS A 288 -6.89 -9.60 -5.58
N MET A 289 -6.64 -10.02 -4.35
CA MET A 289 -5.41 -10.69 -3.95
C MET A 289 -5.66 -12.19 -3.83
N VAL A 290 -4.82 -12.99 -4.49
CA VAL A 290 -4.85 -14.45 -4.43
C VAL A 290 -3.52 -14.95 -3.90
N VAL A 291 -3.52 -15.62 -2.75
CA VAL A 291 -2.35 -16.36 -2.28
C VAL A 291 -2.49 -17.81 -2.74
N HIS A 292 -1.46 -18.33 -3.39
CA HIS A 292 -1.47 -19.64 -4.00
C HIS A 292 -0.07 -20.26 -4.05
N HIS A 293 0.02 -21.52 -4.43
CA HIS A 293 1.29 -22.21 -4.69
C HIS A 293 1.41 -22.71 -6.14
N ASP A 294 0.66 -22.08 -7.05
CA ASP A 294 0.77 -22.38 -8.48
C ASP A 294 1.99 -21.71 -9.13
N THR A 295 3.01 -22.51 -9.41
CA THR A 295 4.25 -22.05 -10.05
C THR A 295 4.09 -21.68 -11.53
N SER A 296 2.95 -22.02 -12.15
CA SER A 296 2.66 -21.70 -13.55
C SER A 296 2.61 -20.19 -13.84
N ILE A 297 2.34 -19.38 -12.79
CA ILE A 297 2.31 -17.91 -12.87
C ILE A 297 3.69 -17.36 -13.26
N MET A 298 4.76 -17.94 -12.72
CA MET A 298 6.12 -17.44 -12.87
C MET A 298 6.78 -17.87 -14.21
N PRO A 299 7.84 -17.17 -14.68
CA PRO A 299 8.59 -17.61 -15.85
C PRO A 299 9.18 -19.02 -15.69
N LYS A 300 9.28 -19.77 -16.80
CA LYS A 300 9.86 -21.13 -16.81
C LYS A 300 11.28 -21.19 -16.24
N GLN A 301 12.10 -20.17 -16.50
CA GLN A 301 13.48 -20.10 -16.01
C GLN A 301 13.51 -19.43 -14.64
N ARG A 302 13.88 -20.19 -13.61
CA ARG A 302 13.94 -19.69 -12.22
C ARG A 302 14.94 -18.55 -12.02
N SER A 303 15.97 -18.43 -12.86
CA SER A 303 16.92 -17.31 -12.84
C SER A 303 16.23 -15.95 -13.08
N GLN A 304 15.08 -15.95 -13.76
CA GLN A 304 14.28 -14.77 -14.07
C GLN A 304 13.31 -14.39 -12.95
N TRP A 305 13.17 -15.21 -11.92
CA TRP A 305 12.31 -14.91 -10.79
C TRP A 305 12.90 -13.76 -9.98
N ALA A 306 11.99 -12.93 -9.48
CA ALA A 306 12.24 -11.84 -8.57
C ALA A 306 11.12 -11.82 -7.53
N SER A 307 11.34 -11.14 -6.41
CA SER A 307 10.32 -11.01 -5.38
C SER A 307 9.07 -10.28 -5.88
N TRP A 308 9.24 -9.31 -6.77
CA TRP A 308 8.17 -8.57 -7.44
C TRP A 308 8.22 -8.89 -8.93
N HIS A 309 7.15 -9.46 -9.44
CA HIS A 309 7.08 -9.89 -10.83
C HIS A 309 5.88 -9.26 -11.53
N VAL A 310 6.13 -8.58 -12.65
CA VAL A 310 5.08 -8.05 -13.53
C VAL A 310 4.87 -9.02 -14.69
N HIS A 311 3.62 -9.42 -14.87
CA HIS A 311 3.15 -10.18 -16.02
C HIS A 311 2.42 -9.24 -16.96
N VAL A 312 2.90 -9.11 -18.20
CA VAL A 312 2.19 -8.37 -19.25
C VAL A 312 1.64 -9.39 -20.25
N THR A 313 0.31 -9.44 -20.38
CA THR A 313 -0.40 -10.40 -21.24
C THR A 313 -1.27 -9.68 -22.25
N PRO A 314 -1.58 -10.31 -23.40
CA PRO A 314 -2.66 -9.83 -24.25
C PRO A 314 -3.98 -9.85 -23.47
N ALA A 315 -4.86 -8.87 -23.70
CA ALA A 315 -6.22 -8.92 -23.17
C ALA A 315 -6.94 -10.19 -23.65
N ASN A 316 -7.82 -10.72 -22.80
CA ASN A 316 -8.65 -11.86 -23.15
C ASN A 316 -9.53 -11.55 -24.37
N ARG A 317 -9.78 -12.59 -25.18
CA ARG A 317 -10.54 -12.55 -26.46
C ARG A 317 -11.98 -11.99 -26.37
N SER A 318 -12.48 -11.62 -25.19
CA SER A 318 -13.81 -11.06 -24.97
C SER A 318 -13.88 -9.53 -25.15
N SER A 319 -12.75 -8.83 -25.18
CA SER A 319 -12.68 -7.47 -25.73
C SER A 319 -12.33 -7.58 -27.21
N ASN A 320 -13.13 -6.97 -28.10
CA ASN A 320 -12.83 -6.84 -29.53
C ASN A 320 -11.57 -6.04 -29.85
N ASP A 321 -10.79 -5.67 -28.83
CA ASP A 321 -9.53 -4.98 -28.96
C ASP A 321 -8.36 -5.91 -28.62
N LEU A 322 -7.82 -6.57 -29.66
CA LEU A 322 -6.59 -7.36 -29.59
C LEU A 322 -5.35 -6.51 -29.24
N SER A 323 -5.48 -5.18 -29.15
CA SER A 323 -4.43 -4.26 -28.72
C SER A 323 -4.44 -3.95 -27.22
N ALA A 324 -5.47 -4.34 -26.47
CA ALA A 324 -5.52 -4.12 -25.03
C ALA A 324 -4.51 -5.02 -24.30
N ILE A 325 -3.67 -4.41 -23.46
CA ILE A 325 -2.63 -5.07 -22.68
C ILE A 325 -3.10 -5.18 -21.23
N HIS A 326 -2.97 -6.35 -20.60
CA HIS A 326 -3.30 -6.55 -19.19
C HIS A 326 -2.05 -6.80 -18.35
N TYR A 327 -1.96 -6.10 -17.22
CA TYR A 327 -0.85 -6.19 -16.27
C TYR A 327 -1.31 -6.93 -15.01
N GLY A 328 -0.52 -7.91 -14.57
CA GLY A 328 -0.72 -8.63 -13.32
C GLY A 328 0.57 -8.59 -12.50
N PHE A 329 0.43 -8.62 -11.18
CA PHE A 329 1.56 -8.49 -10.27
C PHE A 329 1.61 -9.69 -9.34
N THR A 330 2.75 -10.37 -9.28
CA THR A 330 2.96 -11.51 -8.40
C THR A 330 4.13 -11.27 -7.47
N TYR A 331 3.90 -11.52 -6.18
CA TYR A 331 4.88 -11.49 -5.13
C TYR A 331 5.37 -12.90 -4.81
N TRP A 332 6.66 -13.16 -4.98
CA TRP A 332 7.26 -14.43 -4.58
C TRP A 332 7.60 -14.42 -3.08
N MET A 333 6.65 -14.92 -2.29
CA MET A 333 6.64 -14.77 -0.84
C MET A 333 7.80 -15.47 -0.15
N ASN A 334 8.32 -16.58 -0.71
CA ASN A 334 9.50 -17.23 -0.12
C ASN A 334 10.71 -16.32 -0.07
N ASN A 335 10.92 -15.51 -1.11
CA ASN A 335 12.06 -14.60 -1.20
C ASN A 335 11.77 -13.27 -0.49
N LEU A 336 10.53 -12.79 -0.61
CA LEU A 336 10.09 -11.53 0.01
C LEU A 336 9.99 -11.62 1.54
N GLN A 337 9.51 -12.75 2.08
CA GLN A 337 9.33 -12.99 3.52
C GLN A 337 10.31 -13.98 4.15
N ASN A 338 11.29 -14.47 3.39
CA ASN A 338 12.22 -15.53 3.82
C ASN A 338 11.51 -16.79 4.36
N LEU A 339 10.45 -17.25 3.68
CA LEU A 339 9.72 -18.44 4.09
C LEU A 339 10.62 -19.67 4.01
N LYS A 340 10.82 -20.36 5.15
CA LYS A 340 11.69 -21.54 5.28
C LYS A 340 11.03 -22.85 4.82
N CYS A 341 10.16 -22.79 3.83
CA CYS A 341 9.47 -23.95 3.28
C CYS A 341 9.95 -24.29 1.85
N LYS A 342 9.79 -25.55 1.47
CA LYS A 342 10.12 -26.02 0.11
C LYS A 342 9.06 -25.59 -0.91
N GLU A 343 7.80 -25.55 -0.49
CA GLU A 343 6.69 -25.11 -1.33
C GLU A 343 6.89 -23.66 -1.75
N GLN A 344 6.62 -23.34 -3.01
CA GLN A 344 6.73 -21.97 -3.50
C GLN A 344 5.39 -21.28 -3.33
N ILE A 345 5.37 -20.21 -2.55
CA ILE A 345 4.18 -19.44 -2.23
C ILE A 345 4.23 -18.10 -2.96
N PHE A 346 3.10 -17.75 -3.55
CA PHE A 346 2.90 -16.53 -4.32
C PHE A 346 1.69 -15.78 -3.79
N ALA A 347 1.76 -14.45 -3.83
CA ALA A 347 0.61 -13.58 -3.66
C ALA A 347 0.45 -12.78 -4.96
N THR A 348 -0.62 -13.04 -5.71
CA THR A 348 -0.88 -12.43 -7.01
C THR A 348 -2.02 -11.43 -6.89
N LEU A 349 -1.73 -10.18 -7.21
CA LEU A 349 -2.65 -9.06 -7.26
C LEU A 349 -3.27 -8.95 -8.66
N ASN A 350 -4.60 -8.93 -8.69
CA ASN A 350 -5.42 -8.90 -9.90
C ASN A 350 -4.94 -9.90 -10.97
N PRO A 351 -5.03 -11.22 -10.71
CA PRO A 351 -4.50 -12.22 -11.61
C PRO A 351 -4.96 -12.01 -13.07
N ASN A 352 -4.00 -11.81 -13.98
CA ASN A 352 -4.23 -11.66 -15.41
C ASN A 352 -3.96 -12.96 -16.21
N MET A 353 -3.75 -14.05 -15.48
CA MET A 353 -3.51 -15.41 -15.97
C MET A 353 -4.22 -16.37 -15.05
N ASP A 354 -4.64 -17.52 -15.59
CA ASP A 354 -5.33 -18.53 -14.80
C ASP A 354 -4.43 -19.08 -13.70
N ILE A 355 -4.99 -19.15 -12.49
CA ILE A 355 -4.40 -19.83 -11.33
C ILE A 355 -5.22 -21.10 -11.10
N ASP A 356 -4.54 -22.25 -11.03
CA ASP A 356 -5.20 -23.53 -10.71
C ASP A 356 -6.00 -23.41 -9.40
N PRO A 357 -7.34 -23.57 -9.43
CA PRO A 357 -8.18 -23.41 -8.24
C PRO A 357 -7.81 -24.37 -7.09
N ALA A 358 -7.26 -25.54 -7.42
CA ALA A 358 -6.82 -26.51 -6.42
C ALA A 358 -5.55 -26.07 -5.67
N LYS A 359 -4.87 -25.02 -6.15
CA LYS A 359 -3.63 -24.48 -5.55
C LYS A 359 -3.84 -23.13 -4.87
N ILE A 360 -5.07 -22.61 -4.84
CA ILE A 360 -5.43 -21.38 -4.14
C ILE A 360 -5.50 -21.66 -2.64
N LEU A 361 -4.77 -20.86 -1.86
CA LEU A 361 -4.73 -20.94 -0.40
C LEU A 361 -5.66 -19.92 0.25
N VAL A 362 -5.66 -18.68 -0.24
CA VAL A 362 -6.58 -17.64 0.22
C VAL A 362 -6.92 -16.66 -0.89
N GLN A 363 -8.12 -16.10 -0.83
CA GLN A 363 -8.55 -14.97 -1.65
C GLN A 363 -9.00 -13.82 -0.75
N ARG A 364 -8.63 -12.61 -1.13
CA ARG A 364 -8.94 -11.36 -0.42
C ARG A 364 -9.28 -10.26 -1.41
N TYR A 365 -10.13 -9.34 -0.97
CA TYR A 365 -10.41 -8.10 -1.69
C TYR A 365 -9.96 -6.94 -0.83
N TYR A 366 -9.04 -6.14 -1.35
CA TYR A 366 -8.48 -4.97 -0.70
C TYR A 366 -8.87 -3.71 -1.46
N ARG A 367 -9.04 -2.60 -0.74
CA ARG A 367 -9.34 -1.30 -1.34
C ARG A 367 -8.12 -0.39 -1.21
N HIS A 368 -7.48 -0.06 -2.32
CA HIS A 368 -6.33 0.85 -2.34
C HIS A 368 -6.77 2.27 -2.71
N PRO A 369 -6.22 3.32 -2.08
CA PRO A 369 -6.54 4.70 -2.42
C PRO A 369 -6.06 5.05 -3.84
N VAL A 370 -6.85 5.85 -4.54
CA VAL A 370 -6.51 6.42 -5.84
C VAL A 370 -5.95 7.82 -5.64
N PHE A 371 -4.74 8.06 -6.14
CA PHE A 371 -4.03 9.34 -5.97
C PHE A 371 -4.13 10.21 -7.23
N ASP A 372 -5.34 10.67 -7.52
CA ASP A 372 -5.57 11.68 -8.53
C ASP A 372 -5.31 13.10 -7.99
N GLN A 373 -5.46 14.09 -8.86
CA GLN A 373 -5.29 15.50 -8.51
C GLN A 373 -6.17 15.92 -7.33
N LYS A 374 -7.44 15.48 -7.29
CA LYS A 374 -8.39 15.88 -6.24
C LYS A 374 -8.00 15.29 -4.89
N ALA A 375 -7.57 14.02 -4.87
CA ALA A 375 -7.06 13.38 -3.67
C ALA A 375 -5.83 14.12 -3.12
N ILE A 376 -4.87 14.47 -3.97
CA ILE A 376 -3.64 15.16 -3.55
C ILE A 376 -3.94 16.59 -3.05
N GLN A 377 -4.87 17.31 -3.69
CA GLN A 377 -5.33 18.61 -3.18
C GLN A 377 -6.00 18.46 -1.80
N ALA A 378 -6.87 17.46 -1.64
CA ALA A 378 -7.51 17.16 -0.36
C ALA A 378 -6.50 16.85 0.75
N GLN A 379 -5.38 16.17 0.45
CA GLN A 379 -4.33 15.88 1.44
C GLN A 379 -3.78 17.14 2.13
N SER A 380 -3.63 18.25 1.38
CA SER A 380 -3.13 19.53 1.92
C SER A 380 -4.09 20.19 2.92
N ARG A 381 -5.37 19.80 2.87
CA ARG A 381 -6.47 20.34 3.67
C ARG A 381 -6.75 19.55 4.95
N TRP A 382 -5.90 18.57 5.28
CA TRP A 382 -6.06 17.72 6.47
C TRP A 382 -6.31 18.50 7.76
N HIS A 383 -5.61 19.62 7.95
CA HIS A 383 -5.69 20.46 9.15
C HIS A 383 -7.06 21.13 9.34
N GLU A 384 -7.82 21.33 8.26
CA GLU A 384 -9.15 21.93 8.30
C GLU A 384 -10.18 21.02 8.99
N LEU A 385 -9.94 19.70 9.03
CA LEU A 385 -10.89 18.73 9.58
C LEU A 385 -10.66 18.40 11.06
N GLN A 386 -9.46 18.61 11.58
CA GLN A 386 -9.09 18.04 12.88
C GLN A 386 -9.73 18.82 14.03
N GLY A 387 -10.47 18.10 14.86
CA GLY A 387 -11.13 18.60 16.05
C GLY A 387 -12.50 19.19 15.86
N LEU A 388 -12.95 19.30 14.60
CA LEU A 388 -14.32 19.67 14.32
C LEU A 388 -15.26 18.59 14.85
N ASN A 389 -16.30 19.01 15.58
CA ASN A 389 -17.32 18.13 16.14
C ASN A 389 -16.73 16.92 16.90
N ARG A 390 -15.69 17.15 17.71
CA ARG A 390 -15.02 16.12 18.52
C ARG A 390 -14.51 14.93 17.70
N SER A 391 -14.06 15.21 16.47
CA SER A 391 -13.65 14.21 15.49
C SER A 391 -12.23 14.45 14.99
N SER A 392 -11.52 13.36 14.71
CA SER A 392 -10.24 13.38 14.00
C SER A 392 -10.24 12.34 12.88
N TYR A 393 -9.43 12.57 11.85
CA TYR A 393 -9.34 11.70 10.67
C TYR A 393 -7.89 11.32 10.39
N CYS A 394 -7.61 10.02 10.36
CA CYS A 394 -6.31 9.47 10.00
C CYS A 394 -6.46 8.26 9.07
N GLY A 395 -5.39 7.91 8.37
CA GLY A 395 -5.41 6.93 7.28
C GLY A 395 -4.24 7.12 6.34
N ALA A 396 -3.81 6.03 5.70
CA ALA A 396 -2.69 6.06 4.76
C ALA A 396 -2.95 6.95 3.52
N TYR A 397 -4.22 7.21 3.21
CA TYR A 397 -4.65 8.10 2.12
C TYR A 397 -4.27 9.57 2.33
N TRP A 398 -3.80 9.95 3.53
CA TRP A 398 -3.23 11.28 3.81
C TRP A 398 -1.76 11.44 3.38
N GLY A 399 -1.14 10.40 2.81
CA GLY A 399 0.23 10.40 2.27
C GLY A 399 0.31 9.60 0.96
N TRP A 400 1.30 8.73 0.82
CA TRP A 400 1.46 7.89 -0.38
C TRP A 400 0.69 6.57 -0.35
N GLY A 401 -0.09 6.30 0.70
CA GLY A 401 -0.88 5.07 0.84
C GLY A 401 -0.13 3.93 1.51
N PHE A 402 1.04 4.16 2.09
CA PHE A 402 1.86 3.13 2.73
C PHE A 402 1.63 3.09 4.26
N HIS A 403 2.18 2.05 4.89
CA HIS A 403 2.03 1.82 6.34
C HIS A 403 2.55 2.98 7.18
N GLU A 404 3.69 3.57 6.80
CA GLU A 404 4.24 4.75 7.45
C GLU A 404 3.32 5.96 7.32
N ASP A 405 2.67 6.17 6.16
CA ASP A 405 1.75 7.29 5.99
C ASP A 405 0.53 7.16 6.92
N GLY A 406 0.08 5.92 7.13
CA GLY A 406 -0.95 5.61 8.12
C GLY A 406 -0.49 5.95 9.55
N ALA A 407 0.68 5.45 9.96
CA ALA A 407 1.27 5.77 11.27
C ALA A 407 1.50 7.28 11.47
N ARG A 408 2.03 7.97 10.46
CA ARG A 408 2.28 9.41 10.46
C ARG A 408 0.99 10.23 10.54
N SER A 409 -0.05 9.82 9.81
CA SER A 409 -1.36 10.46 9.91
C SER A 409 -1.95 10.32 11.31
N ALA A 410 -1.78 9.17 11.96
CA ALA A 410 -2.22 8.94 13.32
C ALA A 410 -1.38 9.72 14.34
N ALA A 411 -0.05 9.77 14.19
CA ALA A 411 0.82 10.58 15.04
C ALA A 411 0.39 12.05 15.05
N ARG A 412 0.06 12.62 13.88
CA ARG A 412 -0.48 13.99 13.82
C ARG A 412 -1.80 14.18 14.58
N VAL A 413 -2.67 13.16 14.60
CA VAL A 413 -3.91 13.18 15.41
C VAL A 413 -3.59 13.09 16.91
N VAL A 414 -2.64 12.23 17.29
CA VAL A 414 -2.18 12.10 18.68
C VAL A 414 -1.62 13.43 19.17
N ASP A 415 -0.69 14.03 18.43
CA ASP A 415 -0.10 15.34 18.78
C ASP A 415 -1.14 16.45 18.90
N TYR A 416 -2.23 16.37 18.11
CA TYR A 416 -3.34 17.32 18.19
C TYR A 416 -4.14 17.14 19.48
N LEU A 417 -4.47 15.89 19.83
CA LEU A 417 -5.22 15.56 21.05
C LEU A 417 -4.43 15.86 22.33
N GLU A 418 -3.12 15.61 22.33
CA GLU A 418 -2.25 15.92 23.47
C GLU A 418 -2.17 17.43 23.76
N LYS A 419 -2.40 18.28 22.76
CA LYS A 419 -2.43 19.76 22.92
C LYS A 419 -3.80 20.31 23.33
N LEU A 420 -4.86 19.51 23.18
CA LEU A 420 -6.20 19.88 23.62
C LEU A 420 -6.41 19.67 25.13
N LEU A 421 -5.53 18.88 25.74
CA LEU A 421 -5.50 18.54 27.16
C LEU A 421 -4.51 19.45 27.89
#